data_AF-A0AAD9TTW2-F1
#
_entry.id   AF-A0AAD9TTW2-F1
#
_cell.length_a   1.000
_cell.length_b   1.000
_cell.length_c   1.000
_cell.angle_alpha   90.00
_cell.angle_beta   90.00
_cell.angle_gamma   90.00
#
_symmetry.space_group_name_H-M   'P 1'
#
loop_
_entity.id
_entity.type
_entity.pdbx_description
1 polymer ?
#
loop_
_entity_poly.entity_id
_entity_poly.type
_entity_poly.pdbx_seq_one_letter_code
_entity_poly.pdbx_strand_id
1 'polypeptide(L)'
;MLVPLPYQGHITPMFQLGTILHSKGFSIIVVLTQFNSPNPSNNPEFKFQAIPDGLSHHVTSSGNFGHIIGLLNVNCETPIQECLAQMVKQQDHDDEIVCVTMMN
;
A
#
# COMPACT_ATOMS: atom_id res chain seq x y z
N MET A 1 -7.66 -1.14 5.26
CA MET A 1 -6.63 -1.19 4.20
C MET A 1 -5.72 0.02 4.34
N LEU A 2 -4.41 -0.19 4.27
CA LEU A 2 -3.38 0.85 4.35
C LEU A 2 -2.67 0.97 2.99
N VAL A 3 -2.51 2.19 2.48
CA VAL A 3 -1.80 2.46 1.22
C VAL A 3 -0.71 3.51 1.47
N PRO A 4 0.47 3.09 1.98
CA PRO A 4 1.58 4.01 2.24
C PRO A 4 2.25 4.46 0.93
N LEU A 5 2.75 5.70 0.91
CA LEU A 5 3.73 6.12 -0.09
C LEU A 5 5.03 5.31 0.05
N PRO A 6 5.72 4.97 -1.06
CA PRO A 6 6.86 4.05 -1.06
C PRO A 6 8.18 4.68 -0.59
N TYR A 7 8.13 5.33 0.56
CA TYR A 7 9.25 6.00 1.21
C TYR A 7 9.23 5.73 2.70
N GLN A 8 10.40 5.50 3.29
CA GLN A 8 10.52 5.05 4.69
C GLN A 8 9.87 6.01 5.69
N GLY A 9 9.87 7.33 5.39
CA GLY A 9 9.19 8.34 6.19
C GLY A 9 7.66 8.18 6.25
N HIS A 10 7.05 7.44 5.31
CA HIS A 10 5.62 7.14 5.27
C HIS A 10 5.32 5.67 5.60
N ILE A 11 6.16 4.74 5.15
CA ILE A 11 6.00 3.30 5.41
C ILE A 11 6.01 3.01 6.91
N THR A 12 7.03 3.49 7.63
CA THR A 12 7.19 3.19 9.05
C THR A 12 6.01 3.69 9.90
N PRO A 13 5.57 4.96 9.79
CA PRO A 13 4.38 5.41 10.52
C PRO A 13 3.11 4.65 10.16
N MET A 14 2.92 4.29 8.88
CA MET A 14 1.75 3.51 8.45
C MET A 14 1.77 2.09 9.04
N PHE A 15 2.95 1.47 9.18
CA PHE A 15 3.06 0.16 9.83
C PHE A 15 2.80 0.26 11.32
N GLN A 16 3.33 1.29 11.99
CA GLN A 16 3.02 1.57 13.40
C GLN A 16 1.52 1.75 13.64
N LEU A 17 0.84 2.51 12.77
CA LEU A 17 -0.61 2.65 12.77
C LEU A 17 -1.29 1.28 12.58
N GLY A 18 -0.82 0.49 11.61
CA GLY A 18 -1.28 -0.87 11.37
C GLY A 18 -1.18 -1.75 12.61
N THR A 19 -0.05 -1.73 13.31
CA THR A 19 0.17 -2.51 14.55
C THR A 19 -0.81 -2.09 15.64
N ILE A 20 -1.04 -0.78 15.81
CA ILE A 20 -2.00 -0.26 16.78
C ILE A 20 -3.41 -0.73 16.45
N LEU A 21 -3.82 -0.64 15.18
CA LEU A 21 -5.15 -1.08 14.74
C LEU A 21 -5.30 -2.60 14.88
N HIS A 22 -4.29 -3.37 14.48
CA HIS A 22 -4.27 -4.82 14.64
C HIS A 22 -4.43 -5.24 16.10
N SER A 23 -3.75 -4.56 17.05
CA SER A 23 -3.91 -4.81 18.48
C SER A 23 -5.33 -4.56 19.02
N LYS A 24 -6.15 -3.79 18.27
CA LYS A 24 -7.56 -3.51 18.58
C LYS A 24 -8.54 -4.46 17.88
N GLY A 25 -8.04 -5.50 17.21
CA GLY A 25 -8.85 -6.51 16.55
C GLY A 25 -9.15 -6.24 15.07
N PHE A 26 -8.51 -5.23 14.45
CA PHE A 26 -8.68 -4.99 13.02
C PHE A 26 -7.74 -5.86 12.19
N SER A 27 -8.28 -6.55 11.19
CA SER A 27 -7.49 -7.17 10.13
C SER A 27 -6.83 -6.10 9.27
N ILE A 28 -5.52 -6.18 9.08
CA ILE A 28 -4.75 -5.18 8.31
C ILE A 28 -4.31 -5.78 6.98
N ILE A 29 -4.66 -5.05 5.92
CA ILE A 29 -4.17 -5.27 4.57
C ILE A 29 -3.35 -4.06 4.17
N VAL A 30 -2.11 -4.27 3.73
CA VAL A 30 -1.20 -3.24 3.24
C VAL A 30 -1.04 -3.40 1.73
N VAL A 31 -1.37 -2.35 0.98
CA VAL A 31 -1.17 -2.30 -0.48
C VAL A 31 0.10 -1.49 -0.76
N LEU A 32 1.08 -2.13 -1.40
CA LEU A 32 2.39 -1.54 -1.69
C LEU A 32 2.62 -1.51 -3.19
N THR A 33 3.24 -0.43 -3.68
CA THR A 33 3.85 -0.43 -5.01
C THR A 33 5.04 -1.39 -5.07
N GLN A 34 5.49 -1.75 -6.27
CA GLN A 34 6.69 -2.59 -6.44
C GLN A 34 7.96 -1.79 -6.12
N PHE A 35 7.95 -0.49 -6.44
CA PHE A 35 8.99 0.46 -6.08
C PHE A 35 9.11 0.59 -4.56
N ASN A 36 10.34 0.44 -4.04
CA ASN A 36 10.69 0.52 -2.62
C ASN A 36 9.80 -0.30 -1.67
N SER A 37 9.28 -1.42 -2.16
CA SER A 37 8.42 -2.30 -1.36
C SER A 37 9.23 -2.99 -0.24
N PRO A 38 8.85 -2.83 1.05
CA PRO A 38 9.50 -3.56 2.14
C PRO A 38 9.22 -5.06 2.06
N ASN A 39 10.09 -5.87 2.69
CA ASN A 39 9.87 -7.31 2.78
C ASN A 39 8.65 -7.62 3.68
N PRO A 40 7.57 -8.25 3.15
CA PRO A 40 6.39 -8.63 3.93
C PRO A 40 6.69 -9.50 5.15
N SER A 41 7.73 -10.34 5.09
CA SER A 41 8.10 -11.23 6.20
C SER A 41 8.48 -10.51 7.49
N ASN A 42 8.75 -9.20 7.43
CA ASN A 42 9.06 -8.39 8.61
C ASN A 42 7.81 -8.05 9.45
N ASN A 43 6.59 -8.20 8.91
CA ASN A 43 5.34 -7.92 9.62
C ASN A 43 4.31 -9.03 9.30
N PRO A 44 4.56 -10.27 9.75
CA PRO A 44 3.77 -11.45 9.37
C PRO A 44 2.30 -11.38 9.82
N GLU A 45 1.96 -10.47 10.72
CA GLU A 45 0.59 -10.21 11.18
C GLU A 45 -0.28 -9.47 10.15
N PHE A 46 0.32 -8.85 9.13
CA PHE A 46 -0.41 -8.15 8.06
C PHE A 46 -0.54 -8.99 6.80
N LYS A 47 -1.64 -8.81 6.08
CA LYS A 47 -1.78 -9.25 4.68
C LYS A 47 -1.16 -8.19 3.77
N PHE A 48 -0.43 -8.61 2.74
CA PHE A 48 0.21 -7.71 1.78
C PHE A 48 -0.29 -7.94 0.37
N GLN A 49 -0.53 -6.84 -0.35
CA GLN A 49 -0.85 -6.86 -1.77
C GLN A 49 0.11 -5.93 -2.51
N ALA A 50 0.84 -6.48 -3.47
CA ALA A 50 1.65 -5.68 -4.38
C ALA A 50 0.80 -5.21 -5.56
N ILE A 51 0.98 -3.95 -5.97
CA ILE A 51 0.37 -3.39 -7.17
C ILE A 51 1.45 -2.89 -8.14
N PRO A 52 1.23 -2.99 -9.47
CA PRO A 52 2.12 -2.38 -10.44
C PRO A 52 2.11 -0.84 -10.31
N ASP A 53 3.27 -0.22 -10.51
CA ASP A 53 3.44 1.25 -10.42
C ASP A 53 3.89 1.91 -11.74
N GLY A 54 4.20 1.10 -12.76
CA GLY A 54 4.58 1.60 -14.08
C GLY A 54 5.89 2.41 -14.11
N LEU A 55 6.68 2.38 -13.04
CA LEU A 55 7.94 3.12 -12.99
C LEU A 55 9.04 2.36 -13.76
N SER A 56 9.76 3.06 -14.63
CA SER A 56 10.95 2.52 -15.27
C SER A 56 12.19 2.71 -14.39
N HIS A 57 13.20 1.85 -14.58
CA HIS A 57 14.48 1.98 -13.87
C HIS A 57 15.16 3.33 -14.12
N HIS A 58 14.99 3.91 -15.32
CA HIS A 58 15.51 5.24 -15.63
C HIS A 58 14.88 6.31 -14.72
N VAL A 59 13.55 6.28 -14.55
CA VAL A 59 12.83 7.21 -13.69
C VAL A 59 13.26 7.06 -12.23
N THR A 60 13.32 5.84 -11.71
CA THR A 60 13.68 5.61 -10.30
C THR A 60 15.13 5.99 -10.00
N SER A 61 16.05 5.74 -10.94
CA SER A 61 17.47 6.11 -10.82
C SER A 61 17.72 7.62 -10.83
N SER A 62 16.78 8.43 -11.35
CA SER A 62 16.91 9.89 -11.38
C SER A 62 16.89 10.55 -10.00
N GLY A 63 16.33 9.87 -8.98
CA GLY A 63 16.15 10.42 -7.64
C GLY A 63 15.20 11.63 -7.55
N ASN A 64 14.56 12.03 -8.66
CA ASN A 64 13.62 13.15 -8.67
C ASN A 64 12.30 12.74 -8.00
N PHE A 65 12.23 13.00 -6.69
CA PHE A 65 11.09 12.65 -5.85
C PHE A 65 9.76 13.17 -6.41
N GLY A 66 9.70 14.45 -6.81
CA GLY A 66 8.47 15.05 -7.32
C GLY A 66 7.98 14.37 -8.61
N HIS A 67 8.89 14.03 -9.51
CA HIS A 67 8.55 13.31 -10.74
C HIS A 67 8.07 11.88 -10.46
N ILE A 68 8.74 11.18 -9.54
CA ILE A 68 8.35 9.81 -9.15
C ILE A 68 6.96 9.82 -8.51
N ILE A 69 6.69 10.70 -7.55
CA ILE A 69 5.37 10.83 -6.89
C ILE A 69 4.28 11.18 -7.91
N GLY A 70 4.56 12.13 -8.82
CA GLY A 70 3.62 12.50 -9.87
C GLY A 70 3.24 11.30 -10.76
N LEU A 71 4.22 10.47 -11.13
CA LEU A 71 3.97 9.24 -11.90
C LEU A 71 3.23 8.19 -11.09
N LEU A 72 3.56 8.00 -9.81
CA LEU A 72 2.84 7.08 -8.94
C LEU A 72 1.36 7.45 -8.83
N ASN A 73 1.04 8.74 -8.64
CA ASN A 73 -0.34 9.20 -8.54
C ASN A 73 -1.17 8.91 -9.79
N VAL A 74 -0.56 8.96 -10.97
CA VAL A 74 -1.23 8.65 -12.26
C VAL A 74 -1.29 7.15 -12.48
N ASN A 75 -0.15 6.46 -12.35
CA ASN A 75 -0.01 5.06 -12.76
C ASN A 75 -0.69 4.10 -11.78
N CYS A 76 -0.80 4.45 -10.50
CA CYS A 76 -1.37 3.58 -9.49
C CYS A 76 -2.89 3.76 -9.32
N GLU A 77 -3.53 4.72 -9.99
CA GLU A 77 -4.97 4.94 -9.86
C GLU A 77 -5.77 3.68 -10.22
N THR A 78 -5.58 3.15 -11.43
CA THR A 78 -6.27 1.92 -11.88
C THR A 78 -5.86 0.70 -11.06
N PRO A 79 -4.55 0.41 -10.82
CA PRO A 79 -4.14 -0.70 -9.97
C PRO A 79 -4.74 -0.69 -8.56
N ILE A 80 -4.85 0.47 -7.90
CA ILE A 80 -5.47 0.59 -6.58
C ILE A 80 -6.97 0.32 -6.66
N GLN A 81 -7.66 0.87 -7.66
CA GLN A 81 -9.09 0.63 -7.86
C GLN A 81 -9.39 -0.85 -8.11
N GLU A 82 -8.61 -1.51 -8.97
CA GLU A 82 -8.75 -2.93 -9.24
C GLU A 82 -8.45 -3.79 -8.01
N CYS A 83 -7.38 -3.48 -7.28
CA CYS A 83 -7.04 -4.12 -6.01
C CYS A 83 -8.21 -4.03 -5.02
N LEU A 84 -8.75 -2.82 -4.81
CA LEU A 84 -9.87 -2.60 -3.91
C LEU A 84 -11.11 -3.38 -4.38
N ALA A 85 -11.45 -3.33 -5.66
CA ALA A 85 -12.60 -4.03 -6.22
C ALA A 85 -12.47 -5.56 -6.09
N GLN A 86 -11.26 -6.12 -6.27
CA GLN A 86 -11.00 -7.54 -6.08
C GLN A 86 -11.15 -7.93 -4.61
N MET A 87 -10.59 -7.15 -3.70
CA MET A 87 -10.70 -7.43 -2.27
C MET A 87 -12.15 -7.34 -1.79
N VAL A 88 -12.92 -6.36 -2.25
CA VAL A 88 -14.36 -6.24 -1.92
C VAL A 88 -15.16 -7.44 -2.43
N LYS A 89 -14.88 -7.92 -3.64
CA LYS A 89 -15.55 -9.11 -4.20
C LYS A 89 -15.23 -10.40 -3.45
N GLN A 90 -14.08 -10.48 -2.79
CA GLN A 90 -13.62 -11.65 -2.05
C GLN A 90 -14.07 -11.64 -0.58
N GLN A 91 -14.86 -10.64 -0.16
CA GLN A 91 -15.35 -10.56 1.21
C GLN A 91 -16.39 -11.63 1.49
N ASP A 92 -16.22 -12.31 2.62
CA ASP A 92 -17.30 -12.96 3.35
C ASP A 92 -17.77 -12.02 4.47
N HIS A 93 -18.86 -12.35 5.17
CA HIS A 93 -19.53 -11.46 6.14
C HIS A 93 -18.64 -10.94 7.30
N ASP A 94 -17.48 -11.57 7.55
CA ASP A 94 -16.52 -11.21 8.62
C ASP A 94 -15.24 -10.50 8.13
N ASP A 95 -15.03 -10.33 6.81
CA ASP A 95 -13.77 -9.81 6.24
C ASP A 95 -13.97 -8.48 5.46
N GLU A 96 -14.99 -7.70 5.82
CA GLU A 96 -15.35 -6.44 5.16
C GLU A 96 -14.26 -5.35 5.28
N ILE A 97 -13.96 -4.68 4.16
CA ILE A 97 -13.14 -3.47 4.13
C ILE A 97 -13.97 -2.31 4.67
N VAL A 98 -13.75 -2.01 5.96
CA VAL A 98 -14.43 -0.92 6.66
C VAL A 98 -13.76 0.44 6.48
N CYS A 99 -12.49 0.49 6.06
CA CYS A 99 -11.71 1.73 5.96
C CYS A 99 -10.52 1.59 5.01
N VAL A 100 -10.23 2.69 4.29
CA VAL A 100 -9.02 2.88 3.50
C VAL A 100 -8.26 4.11 4.02
N THR A 101 -7.01 3.92 4.43
CA THR A 101 -6.14 4.99 4.90
C THR A 101 -5.00 5.20 3.91
N MET A 102 -4.87 6.43 3.39
CA MET A 102 -3.77 6.85 2.52
C MET A 102 -3.07 8.07 3.15
N MET A 103 -1.75 8.09 3.15
CA MET A 103 -0.97 9.28 3.53
C MET A 103 -0.61 10.05 2.25
N ASN A 104 -1.08 11.29 2.16
CA ASN A 104 -0.79 12.22 1.08
C ASN A 104 0.27 13.24 1.53
#